data_AF-A0A9X4EKL5-F1
#
_entry.id   AF-A0A9X4EKL5-F1
#
_cell.length_a   1.000
_cell.length_b   1.000
_cell.length_c   1.000
_cell.angle_alpha   90.00
_cell.angle_beta   90.00
_cell.angle_gamma   90.00
#
_symmetry.space_group_name_H-M   'P 1'
#
loop_
_entity.id
_entity.type
_entity.pdbx_description
1 polymer ?
#
loop_
_entity_poly.entity_id
_entity_poly.type
_entity_poly.pdbx_seq_one_letter_code
_entity_poly.pdbx_strand_id
1 'polypeptide(L)' 'MAARDLGRVLRAARLRRRMSKTAVINLALISQQTLDRVEQGDPTVSFGAYAVVLHAVGLGSAMVLLTDDNG' A
#
# COMPACT_ATOMS: atom_id res chain seq x y z
N MET A 1 10.70 8.05 9.15
CA MET A 1 9.79 7.31 10.05
C MET A 1 8.49 6.96 9.34
N ALA A 2 7.83 7.92 8.70
CA ALA A 2 6.56 7.74 7.97
C ALA A 2 6.48 6.53 7.01
N ALA A 3 7.49 6.29 6.16
CA ALA A 3 7.46 5.19 5.20
C ALA A 3 7.42 3.79 5.87
N ARG A 4 8.14 3.60 6.98
CA ARG A 4 8.17 2.35 7.76
C ARG A 4 6.82 2.04 8.41
N ASP A 5 6.17 3.06 8.95
CA ASP A 5 4.86 2.91 9.56
C ASP A 5 3.80 2.61 8.49
N LEU A 6 3.86 3.31 7.35
CA LEU A 6 2.98 3.06 6.22
C LEU A 6 3.13 1.63 5.68
N GLY A 7 4.36 1.16 5.45
CA GLY A 7 4.64 -0.21 5.02
C GLY A 7 4.10 -1.27 5.97
N ARG A 8 4.23 -1.03 7.29
CA ARG A 8 3.66 -1.91 8.33
C ARG A 8 2.14 -1.96 8.27
N VAL A 9 1.47 -0.82 8.10
CA VAL A 9 0.00 -0.75 7.98
C VAL A 9 -0.48 -1.49 6.73
N LEU A 10 0.19 -1.29 5.60
CA LEU A 10 -0.14 -1.97 4.34
C LEU A 10 0.02 -3.48 4.44
N ARG A 11 1.16 -3.94 4.99
CA ARG A 11 1.40 -5.37 5.23
C ARG A 11 0.35 -5.96 6.16
N ALA A 12 0.01 -5.27 7.25
CA ALA A 12 -1.02 -5.71 8.19
C ALA A 12 -2.41 -5.75 7.54
N ALA A 13 -2.75 -4.77 6.71
CA ALA A 13 -4.02 -4.75 5.97
C ALA A 13 -4.11 -5.94 5.00
N ARG A 14 -3.04 -6.21 4.24
CA ARG A 14 -2.97 -7.36 3.33
C ARG A 14 -3.19 -8.69 4.08
N LEU A 15 -2.49 -8.88 5.19
CA LEU A 15 -2.58 -10.11 6.00
C LEU A 15 -3.96 -10.28 6.65
N ARG A 16 -4.55 -9.20 7.19
CA ARG A 16 -5.91 -9.22 7.77
C ARG A 16 -6.97 -9.65 6.75
N ARG A 17 -6.78 -9.27 5.48
CA ARG A 17 -7.66 -9.64 4.36
C ARG A 17 -7.29 -10.97 3.69
N ARG A 18 -6.29 -11.69 4.23
CA ARG A 18 -5.78 -12.96 3.68
C ARG A 18 -5.39 -12.86 2.19
N MET A 19 -4.92 -11.68 1.77
CA MET A 19 -4.49 -11.47 0.39
C MET A 19 -3.08 -11.99 0.16
N SER A 20 -2.91 -12.79 -0.88
CA SER A 20 -1.59 -13.22 -1.33
C SER A 20 -0.83 -12.02 -1.91
N LYS A 21 0.51 -12.08 -1.90
CA LYS A 21 1.34 -11.05 -2.56
C LYS A 21 0.99 -10.95 -4.04
N THR A 22 0.80 -12.09 -4.71
CA THR A 22 0.41 -12.17 -6.13
C THR A 22 -0.90 -11.45 -6.41
N ALA A 23 -1.91 -11.60 -5.55
CA ALA A 23 -3.17 -10.89 -5.71
C ALA A 23 -2.98 -9.37 -5.65
N VAL A 24 -2.18 -8.88 -4.70
CA VAL A 24 -1.89 -7.43 -4.57
C VAL A 24 -1.07 -6.91 -5.73
N ILE A 25 -0.06 -7.65 -6.18
CA ILE A 25 0.78 -7.31 -7.35
C ILE A 25 -0.09 -7.16 -8.60
N ASN A 26 -1.00 -8.11 -8.86
CA ASN A 26 -1.89 -8.06 -10.01
C ASN A 26 -2.88 -6.89 -9.95
N LEU A 27 -3.37 -6.53 -8.76
CA LEU A 27 -4.28 -5.40 -8.58
C LEU A 27 -3.56 -4.03 -8.62
N ALA A 28 -2.33 -3.96 -8.13
CA ALA A 28 -1.54 -2.73 -8.07
C ALA A 28 -0.68 -2.48 -9.31
N LEU A 29 -0.57 -3.47 -10.21
CA LEU A 29 0.26 -3.43 -11.43
C LEU A 29 1.73 -3.07 -11.15
N ILE A 30 2.30 -3.67 -10.10
CA ILE A 30 3.70 -3.48 -9.69
C ILE A 30 4.48 -4.80 -9.67
N SER A 31 5.81 -4.73 -9.62
CA SER A 31 6.64 -5.93 -9.44
C SER A 31 6.60 -6.44 -7.99
N GLN A 32 6.95 -7.72 -7.81
CA GLN A 32 7.10 -8.33 -6.48
C GLN A 32 8.13 -7.60 -5.61
N GLN A 33 9.25 -7.19 -6.21
CA GLN A 33 10.28 -6.40 -5.54
C GLN A 33 9.75 -5.05 -5.05
N THR A 34 8.88 -4.39 -5.82
CA THR A 34 8.26 -3.14 -5.38
C THR A 34 7.30 -3.37 -4.22
N LEU A 35 6.47 -4.41 -4.27
CA LEU A 35 5.59 -4.75 -3.13
C LEU A 35 6.40 -5.05 -1.86
N ASP A 36 7.50 -5.79 -1.98
CA ASP A 36 8.35 -6.12 -0.83
C ASP A 36 8.97 -4.88 -0.19
N ARG A 37 9.47 -3.93 -1.01
CA ARG A 37 10.00 -2.65 -0.53
C ARG A 37 8.91 -1.78 0.11
N VAL A 38 7.72 -1.73 -0.50
CA VAL A 38 6.54 -1.04 0.08
C VAL A 38 6.21 -1.59 1.47
N GLU A 39 6.13 -2.91 1.63
CA GLU A 39 5.79 -3.54 2.93
C GLU A 39 6.88 -3.40 3.99
N GLN A 40 8.13 -3.24 3.56
CA GLN A 40 9.26 -2.92 4.42
C GLN A 40 9.30 -1.43 4.79
N GLY A 41 8.57 -0.60 4.05
CA GLY A 41 8.54 0.84 4.23
C GLY A 41 9.83 1.53 3.78
N ASP A 42 10.36 1.08 2.66
CA ASP A 42 11.53 1.66 2.00
C ASP A 42 11.22 3.10 1.54
N PRO A 43 11.94 4.13 2.04
CA PRO A 43 11.70 5.52 1.67
C PRO A 43 12.13 5.87 0.23
N THR A 44 12.85 4.99 -0.46
CA THR A 44 13.25 5.17 -1.87
C THR A 44 12.12 4.83 -2.84
N VAL A 45 11.07 4.15 -2.37
CA VAL A 45 9.90 3.82 -3.18
C VAL A 45 9.03 5.06 -3.35
N SER A 46 8.58 5.30 -4.58
CA SER A 46 7.72 6.45 -4.89
C SER A 46 6.40 6.39 -4.11
N PHE A 47 5.88 7.56 -3.75
CA PHE A 47 4.60 7.67 -3.05
C PHE A 47 3.44 7.02 -3.84
N GLY A 48 3.47 7.13 -5.18
CA GLY A 48 2.49 6.49 -6.06
C GLY A 48 2.42 4.97 -5.89
N ALA A 49 3.55 4.28 -5.67
CA ALA A 49 3.57 2.85 -5.41
C ALA A 49 2.89 2.49 -4.07
N TYR A 50 3.07 3.30 -3.03
CA TYR A 50 2.34 3.13 -1.77
C TYR A 50 0.83 3.34 -1.96
N ALA A 51 0.44 4.36 -2.74
CA ALA A 51 -0.96 4.67 -3.00
C ALA A 51 -1.69 3.55 -3.76
N VAL A 52 -1.08 2.97 -4.80
CA VAL A 52 -1.70 1.85 -5.53
C VAL A 52 -1.77 0.58 -4.69
N VAL A 53 -0.79 0.31 -3.82
CA VAL A 53 -0.86 -0.84 -2.90
C VAL A 53 -1.95 -0.61 -1.84
N LEU A 54 -2.08 0.60 -1.32
CA LEU A 54 -3.16 1.00 -0.41
C LEU A 54 -4.54 0.77 -1.06
N HIS A 55 -4.70 1.18 -2.30
CA HIS A 55 -5.92 0.95 -3.07
C HIS A 55 -6.18 -0.55 -3.27
N ALA A 56 -5.16 -1.30 -3.71
CA ALA A 56 -5.25 -2.73 -3.99
C ALA A 56 -5.63 -3.58 -2.76
N VAL A 57 -5.17 -3.22 -1.56
CA VAL A 57 -5.57 -3.90 -0.31
C VAL A 57 -6.96 -3.47 0.19
N GLY A 58 -7.76 -2.78 -0.63
CA GLY A 58 -9.13 -2.38 -0.27
C GLY A 58 -9.18 -1.32 0.82
N LEU A 59 -8.12 -0.54 0.99
CA LEU A 59 -8.15 0.73 1.73
C LEU A 59 -8.50 1.91 0.82
N GLY A 60 -8.93 1.66 -0.42
CA GLY A 60 -9.40 2.70 -1.36
C GLY A 60 -10.51 3.57 -0.80
N SER A 61 -11.40 3.05 0.06
CA SER A 61 -12.40 3.87 0.78
C SER A 61 -11.78 4.73 1.89
N ALA A 62 -10.61 4.34 2.42
CA ALA A 62 -9.82 5.18 3.33
C ALA A 62 -8.92 6.17 2.59
N MET A 63 -8.73 6.04 1.26
CA MET A 63 -8.15 7.12 0.46
C MET A 63 -9.06 8.33 0.39
N VAL A 64 -10.39 8.16 0.46
CA VAL A 64 -11.33 9.30 0.58
C VAL A 64 -11.06 10.09 1.87
N LEU A 65 -10.66 9.44 2.97
CA LEU A 65 -10.30 10.14 4.22
C LEU A 65 -9.03 10.99 4.10
N LEU A 66 -8.18 10.76 3.10
CA LEU A 66 -6.97 11.56 2.84
C LEU A 66 -7.16 12.55 1.66
N THR A 67 -8.27 12.48 0.92
CA THR A 67 -8.56 13.37 -0.22
C THR A 67 -9.80 14.24 -0.05
N ASP A 68 -10.61 14.04 1.00
CA ASP A 68 -11.72 14.93 1.39
C ASP A 68 -11.34 15.90 2.52
N ASP A 69 -10.27 16.67 2.32
CA ASP A 69 -10.10 17.97 3.00
C ASP A 69 -9.50 18.97 2.01
N ASN A 70 -10.25 19.23 0.93
CA ASN A 70 -10.18 20.53 0.27
C ASN A 70 -11.07 21.50 1.06
N GLY A 71 -10.51 22.02 2.15
CA GLY A 71 -10.88 23.29 2.77
C GLY A 71 -9.85 24.35 2.42
#